data_AF-A0A643C779-F1
#
_entry.id   AF-A0A643C779-F1
#
_cell.length_a   1.000
_cell.length_b   1.000
_cell.length_c   1.000
_cell.angle_alpha   90.00
_cell.angle_beta   90.00
_cell.angle_gamma   90.00
#
_symmetry.space_group_name_H-M   'P 1'
#
loop_
_entity.id
_entity.type
_entity.pdbx_description
1 polymer ?
#
loop_
_entity_poly.entity_id
_entity_poly.type
_entity_poly.pdbx_seq_one_letter_code
_entity_poly.pdbx_strand_id
1 'polypeptide(L)'
;KNLDAVHDITVAYPHNIPQTERHLLLGDFPKEIHFHVHRYPVDTLPTSQEDLQLWCRKRWEEKEERLHSFYQGKKNFYFTGQTVIPPCKSELRVLVVKLLSILYWTLFSPAMCLLIYLYSLVRWYFIIIIVIFVLQERIFGGLEIIELACYRFLHRQPHLNAKKKE
;
A
#
# COMPACT_ATOMS: atom_id res chain seq x y z
N LYS A 1 -10.26 20.59 -6.89
CA LYS A 1 -10.98 19.37 -6.43
C LYS A 1 -9.92 18.30 -6.18
N ASN A 2 -9.76 17.82 -4.95
CA ASN A 2 -8.71 16.85 -4.57
C ASN A 2 -9.19 15.40 -4.50
N LEU A 3 -10.49 15.16 -4.70
CA LEU A 3 -11.09 13.82 -4.74
C LEU A 3 -11.54 13.52 -6.17
N ASP A 4 -11.07 12.39 -6.71
CA ASP A 4 -11.40 11.92 -8.07
C ASP A 4 -12.45 10.78 -8.04
N ALA A 5 -12.30 9.84 -7.10
CA ALA A 5 -13.22 8.72 -6.94
C ALA A 5 -13.17 8.14 -5.52
N VAL A 6 -14.25 7.49 -5.11
CA VAL A 6 -14.34 6.66 -3.90
C VAL A 6 -14.16 5.20 -4.30
N HIS A 7 -13.16 4.53 -3.70
CA HIS A 7 -12.93 3.11 -3.92
C HIS A 7 -13.54 2.32 -2.77
N ASP A 8 -14.57 1.55 -3.10
CA ASP A 8 -15.21 0.63 -2.19
C ASP A 8 -14.50 -0.72 -2.24
N ILE A 9 -13.92 -1.14 -1.12
CA ILE A 9 -13.19 -2.41 -0.98
C ILE A 9 -13.89 -3.26 0.07
N THR A 10 -14.22 -4.49 -0.29
CA THR A 10 -14.67 -5.55 0.61
C THR A 10 -13.64 -6.67 0.58
N VAL A 11 -13.16 -7.08 1.75
CA VAL A 11 -12.17 -8.15 1.91
C VAL A 11 -12.81 -9.29 2.68
N ALA A 12 -12.73 -10.50 2.14
CA ALA A 12 -13.22 -11.70 2.81
C ALA A 12 -12.14 -12.76 2.93
N TYR A 13 -12.15 -13.41 4.10
CA TYR A 13 -11.19 -14.45 4.46
C TYR A 13 -11.91 -15.80 4.57
N PRO A 14 -11.72 -16.72 3.62
CA PRO A 14 -12.45 -17.99 3.59
C PRO A 14 -12.05 -18.97 4.72
N HIS A 15 -10.82 -18.89 5.21
CA HIS A 15 -10.27 -19.89 6.13
C HIS A 15 -9.87 -19.27 7.47
N ASN A 16 -8.77 -18.50 7.48
CA ASN A 16 -8.22 -17.94 8.71
C ASN A 16 -8.32 -16.41 8.66
N ILE A 17 -8.96 -15.83 9.67
CA ILE A 17 -9.02 -14.38 9.85
C ILE A 17 -7.85 -13.99 10.77
N PRO A 18 -6.86 -13.21 10.30
CA PRO A 18 -5.77 -12.74 11.15
C PRO A 18 -6.31 -11.67 12.11
N GLN A 19 -6.84 -12.07 13.26
CA GLN A 19 -7.36 -11.16 14.27
C GLN A 19 -6.32 -10.76 15.32
N THR A 20 -5.30 -11.60 15.55
CA THR A 20 -4.33 -11.40 16.63
C THR A 20 -2.90 -11.48 16.13
N GLU A 21 -1.98 -10.78 16.79
CA GLU A 21 -0.54 -10.86 16.54
C GLU A 21 0.02 -12.27 16.79
N ARG A 22 -0.68 -13.10 17.57
CA ARG A 22 -0.31 -14.51 17.76
C ARG A 22 -0.37 -15.29 16.44
N HIS A 23 -1.33 -14.97 15.57
CA HIS A 23 -1.42 -15.62 14.26
C HIS A 23 -0.19 -15.27 13.40
N LEU A 24 0.32 -14.04 13.53
CA LEU A 24 1.55 -13.61 12.86
C LEU A 24 2.77 -14.41 13.33
N LEU A 25 2.93 -14.60 14.64
CA LEU A 25 4.06 -15.34 15.22
C LEU A 25 4.02 -16.84 14.88
N LEU A 26 2.84 -17.43 14.80
CA LEU A 26 2.64 -18.83 14.43
C LEU A 26 2.76 -19.07 12.91
N GLY A 27 2.89 -18.00 12.12
CA GLY A 27 2.88 -18.09 10.65
C GLY A 27 1.51 -18.52 10.10
N ASP A 28 0.44 -18.32 10.87
CA ASP A 28 -0.92 -18.69 10.50
C ASP A 28 -1.56 -17.59 9.63
N PHE A 29 -1.11 -17.53 8.38
CA PHE A 29 -1.60 -16.59 7.39
C PHE A 29 -2.75 -17.18 6.57
N PRO A 30 -3.73 -16.34 6.17
CA PRO A 30 -4.77 -16.77 5.23
C PRO A 30 -4.13 -17.24 3.92
N LYS A 31 -4.39 -18.50 3.56
CA LYS A 31 -3.94 -19.09 2.29
C LYS A 31 -4.58 -18.43 1.07
N GLU A 32 -5.74 -17.83 1.27
CA GLU A 32 -6.56 -17.24 0.22
C GLU A 32 -7.28 -16.02 0.78
N ILE A 33 -7.35 -14.95 0.01
CA ILE A 33 -8.05 -13.71 0.35
C ILE A 33 -8.84 -13.28 -0.87
N HIS A 34 -10.12 -12.96 -0.66
CA HIS A 34 -11.00 -12.54 -1.74
C HIS A 34 -11.22 -11.03 -1.62
N PHE A 35 -10.90 -10.31 -2.69
CA PHE A 35 -11.11 -8.87 -2.78
C PHE A 35 -12.26 -8.57 -3.74
N HIS A 36 -13.20 -7.76 -3.29
CA HIS A 36 -14.21 -7.15 -4.12
C HIS A 36 -13.98 -5.64 -4.11
N VAL A 37 -13.67 -5.07 -5.28
CA VAL A 37 -13.34 -3.66 -5.44
C VAL A 37 -14.31 -3.02 -6.41
N HIS A 38 -14.91 -1.90 -6.02
CA HIS A 38 -15.78 -1.10 -6.88
C HIS A 38 -15.36 0.38 -6.81
N ARG A 39 -15.22 1.04 -7.96
CA ARG A 39 -14.83 2.45 -8.04
C ARG A 39 -16.06 3.30 -8.37
N TYR A 40 -16.35 4.28 -7.52
CA TYR A 40 -17.39 5.29 -7.73
C TYR A 40 -16.75 6.63 -8.08
N PRO A 41 -16.85 7.10 -9.34
CA PRO A 41 -16.40 8.45 -9.70
C PRO A 41 -17.14 9.51 -8.90
N VAL A 42 -16.49 10.62 -8.58
CA VAL A 42 -17.12 11.71 -7.78
C VAL A 42 -18.37 12.26 -8.45
N ASP A 43 -18.43 12.25 -9.78
CA ASP A 43 -19.61 12.71 -10.54
C ASP A 43 -20.87 11.86 -10.31
N THR A 44 -20.70 10.64 -9.78
CA THR A 44 -21.82 9.73 -9.46
C THR A 44 -22.30 9.85 -8.01
N LEU A 45 -21.62 10.64 -7.18
CA LEU A 45 -21.94 10.77 -5.76
C LEU A 45 -23.04 11.80 -5.53
N PRO A 46 -23.92 11.60 -4.53
CA PRO A 46 -24.89 12.61 -4.14
C PRO A 46 -24.19 13.86 -3.59
N THR A 47 -24.74 15.03 -3.92
CA THR A 47 -24.19 16.32 -3.48
C THR A 47 -24.70 16.76 -2.12
N SER A 48 -25.90 16.31 -1.70
CA SER A 48 -26.48 16.64 -0.39
C SER A 48 -25.91 15.75 0.71
N GLN A 49 -25.77 16.29 1.90
CA GLN A 49 -25.23 15.56 3.05
C GLN A 49 -26.15 14.39 3.46
N GLU A 50 -27.46 14.60 3.44
CA GLU A 50 -28.46 13.61 3.81
C GLU A 50 -28.46 12.44 2.82
N ASP A 51 -28.42 12.75 1.52
CA ASP A 51 -28.36 11.76 0.45
C ASP A 51 -27.04 10.98 0.47
N LEU A 52 -25.93 11.65 0.79
CA LEU A 52 -24.63 11.01 0.93
C LEU A 52 -24.61 10.06 2.14
N GLN A 53 -25.22 10.45 3.26
CA GLN A 53 -25.37 9.58 4.43
C GLN A 53 -26.22 8.34 4.09
N LEU A 54 -27.33 8.52 3.38
CA LEU A 54 -28.18 7.43 2.93
C LEU A 54 -27.43 6.49 1.97
N TRP A 55 -26.66 7.07 1.05
CA TRP A 55 -25.81 6.33 0.12
C TRP A 55 -24.78 5.48 0.87
N CYS A 56 -24.05 6.05 1.85
CA CYS A 56 -23.09 5.34 2.67
C CYS A 56 -23.74 4.17 3.43
N ARG A 57 -24.92 4.39 4.04
CA ARG A 57 -25.65 3.34 4.76
C ARG A 57 -26.06 2.20 3.83
N LYS A 58 -26.63 2.53 2.67
CA LYS A 58 -27.05 1.53 1.69
C LYS A 58 -25.86 0.69 1.20
N ARG A 59 -24.72 1.33 0.91
CA ARG A 59 -23.48 0.62 0.54
C ARG A 59 -22.96 -0.28 1.65
N TRP A 60 -23.09 0.15 2.91
CA TRP A 60 -22.73 -0.69 4.06
C TRP A 60 -23.63 -1.93 4.16
N GLU A 61 -24.95 -1.76 4.07
CA GLU A 61 -25.91 -2.87 4.12
C GLU A 61 -25.64 -3.90 3.00
N GLU A 62 -25.42 -3.43 1.77
CA GLU A 62 -25.08 -4.29 0.63
C GLU A 62 -23.77 -5.07 0.85
N LYS A 63 -22.78 -4.50 1.57
CA LYS A 63 -21.54 -5.21 1.92
C LYS A 63 -21.80 -6.29 2.97
N GLU A 64 -22.56 -5.97 4.00
CA GLU A 64 -22.88 -6.92 5.07
C GLU A 64 -23.66 -8.12 4.52
N GLU A 65 -24.64 -7.88 3.65
CA GLU A 65 -25.38 -8.96 2.99
C GLU A 65 -24.47 -9.82 2.09
N ARG A 66 -23.53 -9.19 1.37
CA ARG A 66 -22.55 -9.89 0.54
C ARG A 66 -21.60 -10.73 1.37
N LEU A 67 -21.08 -10.19 2.48
CA LEU A 67 -20.20 -10.91 3.40
C LEU A 67 -20.95 -12.07 4.07
N HIS A 68 -22.16 -11.83 4.53
CA HIS A 68 -23.02 -12.85 5.12
C HIS A 68 -23.25 -14.00 4.12
N SER A 69 -23.58 -13.67 2.87
CA SER A 69 -23.73 -14.65 1.79
C SER A 69 -22.43 -15.40 1.47
N PHE A 70 -21.29 -14.72 1.52
CA PHE A 70 -19.96 -15.33 1.31
C PHE A 70 -19.62 -16.35 2.41
N TYR A 71 -19.91 -16.01 3.68
CA TYR A 71 -19.61 -16.87 4.82
C TYR A 71 -20.60 -18.03 4.98
N GLN A 72 -21.86 -17.87 4.56
CA GLN A 72 -22.87 -18.93 4.60
C GLN A 72 -22.86 -19.86 3.38
N GLY A 73 -22.48 -19.32 2.22
CA GLY A 73 -22.58 -20.02 0.94
C GLY A 73 -21.26 -20.60 0.44
N LYS A 74 -21.12 -20.62 -0.89
CA LYS A 74 -19.84 -20.90 -1.53
C LYS A 74 -18.95 -19.68 -1.29
N LYS A 75 -17.78 -19.90 -0.68
CA LYS A 75 -16.78 -18.88 -0.30
C LYS A 75 -16.11 -18.25 -1.53
N ASN A 76 -16.90 -17.65 -2.42
CA ASN A 76 -16.44 -17.03 -3.66
C ASN A 76 -17.31 -15.84 -4.06
N PHE A 77 -16.69 -14.84 -4.69
CA PHE A 77 -17.38 -13.64 -5.19
C PHE A 77 -17.81 -13.73 -6.66
N TYR A 78 -17.96 -14.94 -7.22
CA TYR A 78 -18.24 -15.12 -8.66
C TYR A 78 -19.49 -14.38 -9.17
N PHE A 79 -20.42 -14.02 -8.29
CA PHE A 79 -21.60 -13.21 -8.62
C PHE A 79 -21.25 -11.84 -9.20
N THR A 80 -20.07 -11.27 -8.91
CA THR A 80 -19.72 -9.89 -9.30
C THR A 80 -18.99 -9.78 -10.64
N GLY A 81 -18.85 -10.89 -11.37
CA GLY A 81 -18.03 -10.97 -12.58
C GLY A 81 -16.55 -11.19 -12.26
N GLN A 82 -15.88 -11.99 -13.09
CA GLN A 82 -14.44 -12.21 -12.96
C GLN A 82 -13.68 -10.99 -13.46
N THR A 83 -12.98 -10.30 -12.57
CA THR A 83 -11.95 -9.35 -12.98
C THR A 83 -10.72 -10.14 -13.40
N VAL A 84 -10.08 -9.73 -14.50
CA VAL A 84 -8.83 -10.34 -14.94
C VAL A 84 -7.76 -9.95 -13.93
N ILE A 85 -7.45 -10.88 -13.03
CA ILE A 85 -6.36 -10.70 -12.07
C ILE A 85 -5.07 -10.67 -12.91
N PRO A 86 -4.22 -9.64 -12.79
CA PRO A 86 -2.93 -9.64 -13.46
C PRO A 86 -2.16 -10.89 -13.00
N PRO A 87 -1.32 -11.49 -13.86
CA PRO A 87 -0.62 -12.72 -13.53
C PRO A 87 0.12 -12.57 -12.21
N CYS A 88 -0.33 -13.31 -11.19
CA CYS A 88 0.33 -13.34 -9.89
C CYS A 88 1.78 -13.80 -10.10
N LYS A 89 2.72 -13.21 -9.35
CA LYS A 89 4.11 -13.65 -9.38
C LYS A 89 4.16 -15.15 -9.03
N SER A 90 4.99 -15.91 -9.72
CA SER A 90 5.12 -17.34 -9.44
C SER A 90 5.57 -17.57 -8.00
N GLU A 91 5.00 -18.59 -7.35
CA GLU A 91 5.36 -19.01 -5.99
C GLU A 91 6.87 -19.18 -5.82
N LEU A 92 7.53 -19.76 -6.82
CA LEU A 92 8.98 -19.95 -6.83
C LEU A 92 9.74 -18.61 -6.84
N ARG A 93 9.29 -17.62 -7.62
CA ARG A 93 9.92 -16.29 -7.62
C ARG A 93 9.75 -15.62 -6.26
N VAL A 94 8.57 -15.72 -5.66
CA VAL A 94 8.30 -15.16 -4.33
C VAL A 94 9.19 -15.83 -3.28
N LEU A 95 9.31 -17.15 -3.32
CA LEU A 95 10.16 -17.92 -2.41
C LEU A 95 11.65 -17.56 -2.55
N VAL A 96 12.16 -17.48 -3.78
CA VAL A 96 13.57 -17.11 -4.04
C VAL A 96 13.86 -15.70 -3.54
N VAL A 97 13.00 -14.73 -3.85
CA VAL A 97 13.16 -13.35 -3.36
C VAL A 97 13.11 -13.30 -1.84
N LYS A 98 12.20 -14.05 -1.21
CA LYS A 98 12.12 -14.16 0.25
C LYS A 98 13.41 -14.71 0.85
N LEU A 99 13.94 -15.80 0.29
CA LEU A 99 15.17 -16.43 0.77
C LEU A 99 16.37 -15.49 0.62
N LEU A 100 16.54 -14.86 -0.55
CA LEU A 100 17.60 -13.89 -0.79
C LEU A 100 17.50 -12.68 0.14
N SER A 101 16.28 -12.20 0.39
CA SER A 101 16.05 -11.09 1.33
C SER A 101 16.43 -11.47 2.75
N ILE A 102 16.03 -12.66 3.22
CA ILE A 102 16.39 -13.14 4.56
C ILE A 102 17.92 -13.28 4.66
N LEU A 103 18.57 -13.90 3.68
CA LEU A 103 20.02 -14.06 3.65
C LEU A 103 20.75 -12.71 3.65
N TYR A 104 20.27 -11.77 2.83
CA TYR A 104 20.83 -10.43 2.76
C TYR A 104 20.73 -9.72 4.11
N TRP A 105 19.53 -9.66 4.71
CA TRP A 105 19.33 -8.93 5.96
C TRP A 105 20.03 -9.56 7.17
N THR A 106 20.15 -10.89 7.21
CA THR A 106 20.88 -11.59 8.28
C THR A 106 22.39 -11.41 8.18
N LEU A 107 22.96 -11.29 6.98
CA LEU A 107 24.39 -11.08 6.79
C LEU A 107 24.78 -9.60 6.83
N PHE A 108 23.98 -8.73 6.19
CA PHE A 108 24.28 -7.32 6.04
C PHE A 108 24.31 -6.59 7.40
N SER A 109 23.34 -6.86 8.27
CA SER A 109 23.21 -6.19 9.56
C SER A 109 24.44 -6.39 10.47
N PRO A 110 24.89 -7.63 10.78
CA PRO A 110 26.10 -7.83 11.58
C PRO A 110 27.38 -7.40 10.85
N ALA A 111 27.44 -7.58 9.53
CA ALA A 111 28.60 -7.12 8.75
C ALA A 111 28.78 -5.60 8.86
N MET A 112 27.70 -4.82 8.79
CA MET A 112 27.76 -3.37 8.96
C MET A 112 28.17 -2.97 10.37
N CYS A 113 27.64 -3.63 11.41
CA CYS A 113 28.08 -3.41 12.78
C CYS A 113 29.59 -3.68 12.95
N LEU A 114 30.09 -4.77 12.36
CA LEU A 114 31.51 -5.12 12.40
C LEU A 114 32.37 -4.09 11.65
N LEU A 115 31.94 -3.65 10.45
CA LEU A 115 32.66 -2.66 9.65
C LEU A 115 32.76 -1.31 10.37
N ILE A 116 31.69 -0.87 11.03
CA ILE A 116 31.68 0.33 11.86
C ILE A 116 32.66 0.20 13.02
N TYR A 117 32.75 -0.97 13.65
CA TYR A 117 33.70 -1.20 14.75
C TYR A 117 35.16 -1.19 14.27
N LEU A 118 35.46 -1.90 13.19
CA LEU A 118 36.84 -2.10 12.71
C LEU A 118 37.42 -0.87 11.99
N TYR A 119 36.63 -0.14 11.21
CA TYR A 119 37.14 0.88 10.29
C TYR A 119 36.71 2.30 10.70
N SER A 120 37.69 3.19 10.89
CA SER A 120 37.41 4.60 11.25
C SER A 120 36.77 5.40 10.12
N LEU A 121 37.11 5.12 8.85
CA LEU A 121 36.50 5.79 7.70
C LEU A 121 34.99 5.52 7.59
N VAL A 122 34.57 4.28 7.85
CA VAL A 122 33.15 3.89 7.83
C VAL A 122 32.38 4.62 8.94
N ARG A 123 32.98 4.79 10.12
CA ARG A 123 32.39 5.58 11.22
C ARG A 123 32.14 7.02 10.83
N TRP A 124 33.16 7.68 10.26
CA TRP A 124 33.03 9.07 9.81
C TRP A 124 31.99 9.22 8.70
N TYR A 125 31.99 8.32 7.73
CA TYR A 125 30.95 8.28 6.69
C TYR A 125 29.55 8.17 7.30
N PHE A 126 29.35 7.24 8.25
CA PHE A 126 28.07 7.04 8.92
C PHE A 126 27.62 8.27 9.71
N ILE A 127 28.53 8.91 10.45
CA ILE A 127 28.25 10.16 11.19
C ILE A 127 27.86 11.29 10.23
N ILE A 128 28.60 11.47 9.13
CA ILE A 128 28.29 12.50 8.12
C ILE A 128 26.90 12.27 7.54
N ILE A 129 26.57 11.02 7.19
CA ILE A 129 25.26 10.66 6.66
C ILE A 129 24.15 10.96 7.68
N ILE A 130 24.33 10.63 8.97
CA ILE A 130 23.37 10.99 10.02
C ILE A 130 23.17 12.50 10.08
N VAL A 131 24.25 13.28 10.08
CA VAL A 131 24.17 14.75 10.12
C VAL A 131 23.40 15.27 8.91
N ILE A 132 23.68 14.75 7.70
CA ILE A 132 22.95 15.13 6.49
C ILE A 132 21.46 14.84 6.64
N PHE A 133 21.07 13.62 7.07
CA PHE A 133 19.66 13.25 7.23
C PHE A 133 18.95 14.11 8.27
N VAL A 134 19.57 14.37 9.42
CA VAL A 134 18.99 15.22 10.46
C VAL A 134 18.83 16.67 9.99
N LEU A 135 19.85 17.22 9.31
CA LEU A 135 19.76 18.56 8.74
C LEU A 135 18.66 18.64 7.67
N GLN A 136 18.56 17.61 6.84
CA GLN A 136 17.58 17.55 5.78
C GLN A 136 16.14 17.46 6.34
N GLU A 137 15.92 16.68 7.40
CA GLU A 137 14.66 16.63 8.12
C GLU A 137 14.33 17.98 8.75
N ARG A 138 15.29 18.64 9.40
CA ARG A 138 15.08 19.93 10.07
C ARG A 138 14.81 21.09 9.10
N ILE A 139 15.47 21.11 7.95
CA ILE A 139 15.37 22.21 6.98
C ILE A 139 14.20 22.01 6.02
N PHE A 140 14.03 20.80 5.49
CA PHE A 140 13.08 20.52 4.40
C PHE A 140 11.89 19.67 4.83
N GLY A 141 11.85 19.23 6.09
CA GLY A 141 10.78 18.36 6.62
C GLY A 141 10.86 16.92 6.14
N GLY A 142 12.02 16.49 5.62
CA GLY A 142 12.30 15.10 5.21
C GLY A 142 12.51 14.91 3.71
N LEU A 143 12.90 13.70 3.31
CA LEU A 143 13.12 13.35 1.89
C LEU A 143 11.83 13.38 1.08
N GLU A 144 10.73 12.95 1.69
CA GLU A 144 9.42 12.84 1.03
C GLU A 144 8.92 14.20 0.53
N ILE A 145 9.15 15.28 1.28
CA ILE A 145 8.72 16.64 0.88
C ILE A 145 9.59 17.15 -0.28
N ILE A 146 10.89 16.88 -0.24
CA ILE A 146 11.79 17.23 -1.35
C ILE A 146 11.39 16.47 -2.61
N GLU A 147 11.14 15.15 -2.48
CA GLU A 147 10.68 14.32 -3.59
C GLU A 147 9.35 14.83 -4.15
N LEU A 148 8.39 15.16 -3.28
CA LEU A 148 7.11 15.71 -3.68
C LEU A 148 7.25 17.08 -4.35
N ALA A 149 8.16 17.93 -3.87
CA ALA A 149 8.47 19.22 -4.50
C ALA A 149 9.09 19.04 -5.88
N CYS A 150 10.05 18.11 -6.02
CA CYS A 150 10.65 17.73 -7.30
C CYS A 150 9.60 17.17 -8.26
N TYR A 151 8.74 16.27 -7.78
CA TYR A 151 7.65 15.69 -8.57
C TYR A 151 6.69 16.80 -9.05
N ARG A 152 6.23 17.67 -8.15
CA ARG A 152 5.38 18.82 -8.52
C ARG A 152 6.07 19.75 -9.50
N PHE A 153 7.37 19.98 -9.37
CA PHE A 153 8.14 20.83 -10.28
C PHE A 153 8.24 20.21 -11.68
N LEU A 154 8.64 18.94 -11.78
CA LEU A 154 8.73 18.21 -13.05
C LEU A 154 7.36 18.06 -13.73
N HIS A 155 6.31 17.68 -12.98
CA HIS A 155 4.98 17.47 -13.52
C HIS A 155 4.16 18.77 -13.74
N ARG A 156 4.59 19.92 -13.22
CA ARG A 156 4.01 21.24 -13.61
C ARG A 156 4.46 21.71 -15.00
N GLN A 157 5.65 21.34 -15.44
CA GLN A 157 6.18 21.78 -16.73
C GLN A 157 5.34 21.35 -17.96
N PRO A 158 4.77 20.13 -18.07
CA PRO A 158 3.98 19.77 -19.25
C PRO A 158 2.72 20.62 -19.42
N HIS A 159 2.03 21.00 -18.33
CA HIS A 159 0.82 21.83 -18.42
C HIS A 159 1.11 23.31 -18.75
N LEU A 160 2.24 23.86 -18.30
CA LEU A 160 2.63 25.24 -18.63
C LEU A 160 3.16 25.37 -20.06
N ASN A 161 3.85 24.35 -20.59
CA ASN A 161 4.34 24.36 -21.97
C ASN A 161 3.22 24.12 -23.00
N ALA A 162 2.14 23.41 -22.63
CA ALA A 162 0.93 23.30 -23.47
C ALA A 162 0.18 24.63 -23.57
N LYS A 163 0.06 25.36 -22.45
CA LYS A 163 -0.65 26.66 -22.38
C LYS A 163 0.10 27.84 -23.01
N LYS A 164 1.37 27.64 -23.37
CA LYS A 164 2.22 28.66 -24.02
C LYS A 164 2.32 28.47 -25.54
N LYS A 165 1.68 27.41 -26.07
CA LYS A 165 1.60 27.06 -27.50
C LYS A 165 0.23 27.32 -28.13
N GLU A 166 -0.74 27.77 -27.33
CA GLU A 166 -1.97 28.44 -27.78
C GLU A 166 -1.79 29.95 -27.62
#